data_AF-A0A7R9AP06-F1
#
_entry.id   AF-A0A7R9AP06-F1
#
_cell.length_a   1.000
_cell.length_b   1.000
_cell.length_c   1.000
_cell.angle_alpha   90.00
_cell.angle_beta   90.00
_cell.angle_gamma   90.00
#
_symmetry.space_group_name_H-M   'P 1'
#
loop_
_entity.id
_entity.type
_entity.pdbx_description
1 polymer ?
#
loop_
_entity_poly.entity_id
_entity_poly.type
_entity_poly.pdbx_seq_one_letter_code
_entity_poly.pdbx_strand_id
1 'polypeptide(L)'
;MLTLWEKVAQNCQFIHYSEGVEKLKVTTYVQLLYETILEENKQEDNELYNGAVEAISTLLGACATLACSWLKVDWRTNGETVLALCSLVEAAILFVSSQSQVMWLAYFCYAMFVVVYYAMFTITNAEVAKNIHEDSYGLIFGANTLFSLVLQTVLTLIVMSGNGLALASRQQNALSRHGNVLRYRVILWTT
;
A
#
# COMPACT_ATOMS: atom_id res chain seq x y z
N MET A 1 34.04 -6.17 -2.30
CA MET A 1 32.98 -6.65 -1.38
C MET A 1 32.05 -5.52 -0.96
N LEU A 2 32.56 -4.36 -0.51
CA LEU A 2 31.74 -3.17 -0.17
C LEU A 2 30.89 -2.63 -1.34
N THR A 3 31.42 -2.65 -2.57
CA THR A 3 30.77 -2.13 -3.79
C THR A 3 29.59 -2.97 -4.31
N LEU A 4 29.52 -4.25 -3.95
CA LEU A 4 28.44 -5.16 -4.33
C LEU A 4 27.19 -4.92 -3.45
N TRP A 5 27.41 -4.67 -2.17
CA TRP A 5 26.35 -4.41 -1.19
C TRP A 5 25.62 -3.09 -1.46
N GLU A 6 26.30 -2.06 -1.95
CA GLU A 6 25.70 -0.75 -2.22
C GLU A 6 24.68 -0.78 -3.35
N LYS A 7 24.91 -1.57 -4.40
CA LYS A 7 23.94 -1.72 -5.48
C LYS A 7 22.76 -2.61 -5.13
N VAL A 8 23.01 -3.66 -4.35
CA VAL A 8 21.95 -4.46 -3.76
C VAL A 8 21.06 -3.55 -2.92
N ALA A 9 21.66 -2.71 -2.08
CA ALA A 9 20.92 -1.74 -1.27
C ALA A 9 20.08 -0.81 -2.14
N GLN A 10 20.61 -0.32 -3.26
CA GLN A 10 19.95 0.70 -4.08
C GLN A 10 18.75 0.21 -4.88
N ASN A 11 18.90 -0.93 -5.55
CA ASN A 11 17.83 -1.54 -6.34
C ASN A 11 16.72 -2.07 -5.42
N CYS A 12 17.12 -2.67 -4.30
CA CYS A 12 16.23 -3.05 -3.20
C CYS A 12 15.51 -1.81 -2.63
N GLN A 13 16.21 -0.68 -2.41
CA GLN A 13 15.60 0.54 -1.92
C GLN A 13 14.57 1.15 -2.88
N PHE A 14 14.76 1.06 -4.20
CA PHE A 14 13.75 1.53 -5.17
C PHE A 14 12.48 0.70 -5.17
N ILE A 15 12.63 -0.61 -5.10
CA ILE A 15 11.51 -1.54 -5.02
C ILE A 15 10.78 -1.36 -3.71
N HIS A 16 11.52 -1.35 -2.59
CA HIS A 16 10.97 -1.03 -1.26
C HIS A 16 10.19 0.28 -1.26
N TYR A 17 10.73 1.31 -1.94
CA TYR A 17 10.08 2.59 -2.03
C TYR A 17 8.81 2.52 -2.90
N SER A 18 8.87 1.98 -4.11
CA SER A 18 7.73 1.84 -5.02
C SER A 18 6.60 1.01 -4.41
N GLU A 19 6.93 -0.12 -3.78
CA GLU A 19 5.95 -0.98 -3.11
C GLU A 19 5.39 -0.27 -1.86
N GLY A 20 6.22 0.43 -1.08
CA GLY A 20 5.77 1.22 0.06
C GLY A 20 4.77 2.32 -0.31
N VAL A 21 4.97 2.96 -1.47
CA VAL A 21 4.06 3.97 -2.05
C VAL A 21 2.70 3.37 -2.40
N GLU A 22 2.70 2.17 -3.00
CA GLU A 22 1.49 1.45 -3.35
C GLU A 22 0.67 1.09 -2.12
N LYS A 23 1.32 0.48 -1.11
CA LYS A 23 0.66 0.17 0.16
C LYS A 23 0.02 1.42 0.79
N LEU A 24 0.75 2.53 0.81
CA LEU A 24 0.24 3.78 1.40
C LEU A 24 -1.04 4.24 0.69
N LYS A 25 -1.05 4.24 -0.65
CA LYS A 25 -2.23 4.62 -1.44
C LYS A 25 -3.43 3.71 -1.15
N VAL A 26 -3.20 2.40 -1.07
CA VAL A 26 -4.26 1.42 -0.78
C VAL A 26 -4.78 1.58 0.64
N THR A 27 -3.91 1.76 1.65
CA THR A 27 -4.34 1.96 3.04
C THR A 27 -5.18 3.23 3.19
N THR A 28 -4.78 4.35 2.56
CA THR A 28 -5.60 5.57 2.58
C THR A 28 -6.96 5.37 1.91
N TYR A 29 -7.00 4.65 0.77
CA TYR A 29 -8.27 4.32 0.11
C TYR A 29 -9.17 3.45 1.00
N VAL A 30 -8.62 2.42 1.64
CA VAL A 30 -9.35 1.49 2.51
C VAL A 30 -9.88 2.19 3.76
N GLN A 31 -9.10 3.10 4.36
CA GLN A 31 -9.55 3.92 5.49
C GLN A 31 -10.78 4.76 5.11
N LEU A 32 -10.76 5.39 3.93
CA LEU A 32 -11.90 6.14 3.41
C LEU A 32 -13.11 5.25 3.13
N LEU A 33 -12.87 4.02 2.65
CA LEU A 33 -13.92 3.04 2.40
C LEU A 33 -14.64 2.64 3.70
N TYR A 34 -13.91 2.40 4.79
CA TYR A 34 -14.50 2.07 6.09
C TYR A 34 -15.42 3.18 6.61
N GLU A 35 -15.00 4.43 6.49
CA GLU A 35 -15.83 5.59 6.86
C GLU A 35 -17.10 5.66 6.00
N THR A 36 -16.97 5.45 4.70
CA THR A 36 -18.12 5.44 3.77
C THR A 36 -19.12 4.35 4.16
N ILE A 37 -18.65 3.13 4.43
CA ILE A 37 -19.50 2.00 4.84
C ILE A 37 -20.23 2.30 6.16
N LEU A 38 -19.55 2.94 7.12
CA LEU A 38 -20.13 3.29 8.42
C LEU A 38 -21.28 4.30 8.27
N GLU A 39 -21.06 5.35 7.47
CA GLU A 39 -22.05 6.40 7.23
C GLU A 39 -23.31 5.87 6.53
N GLU A 40 -23.14 4.96 5.57
CA GLU A 40 -24.26 4.41 4.81
C GLU A 40 -25.11 3.43 5.61
N ASN A 41 -24.48 2.70 6.53
CA ASN A 41 -25.17 1.76 7.42
C ASN A 41 -25.73 2.43 8.69
N LYS A 42 -25.57 3.76 8.86
CA LYS A 42 -26.03 4.54 10.03
C LYS A 42 -25.66 3.92 11.38
N GLN A 43 -24.48 3.29 11.45
CA GLN A 43 -23.98 2.72 12.69
C GLN A 43 -23.18 3.79 13.43
N GLU A 44 -23.86 4.59 14.26
CA GLU A 44 -23.23 5.67 15.06
C GLU A 44 -22.35 5.13 16.21
N ASP A 45 -22.44 3.83 16.54
CA ASP A 45 -21.91 3.26 17.79
C ASP A 45 -20.98 2.04 17.61
N ASN A 46 -20.49 1.77 16.39
CA ASN A 46 -19.51 0.70 16.21
C ASN A 46 -18.09 1.19 16.47
N GLU A 47 -17.45 0.64 17.49
CA GLU A 47 -16.02 0.81 17.73
C GLU A 47 -15.23 0.43 16.46
N LEU A 48 -14.56 1.42 15.88
CA LEU A 48 -13.79 1.25 14.66
C LEU A 48 -12.48 0.51 14.99
N TYR A 49 -12.43 -0.80 14.73
CA TYR A 49 -11.24 -1.63 15.00
C TYR A 49 -10.12 -1.48 13.95
N ASN A 50 -10.09 -0.40 13.17
CA ASN A 50 -9.13 -0.17 12.08
C ASN A 50 -7.68 -0.39 12.50
N GLY A 51 -7.29 0.16 13.66
CA GLY A 51 -5.91 0.01 14.18
C GLY A 51 -5.58 -1.43 14.58
N ALA A 52 -6.53 -2.16 15.15
CA ALA A 52 -6.33 -3.57 15.51
C ALA A 52 -6.25 -4.45 14.26
N VAL A 53 -7.12 -4.21 13.26
CA VAL A 53 -7.09 -4.90 11.97
C VAL A 53 -5.78 -4.63 11.24
N GLU A 54 -5.28 -3.39 11.26
CA GLU A 54 -3.99 -3.05 10.66
C GLU A 54 -2.81 -3.73 11.36
N ALA A 55 -2.82 -3.78 12.70
CA ALA A 55 -1.80 -4.46 13.46
C ALA A 55 -1.79 -5.98 13.19
N ILE A 56 -2.96 -6.62 13.21
CA ILE A 56 -3.10 -8.06 12.92
C ILE A 56 -2.68 -8.35 11.48
N SER A 57 -3.13 -7.55 10.51
CA SER A 57 -2.77 -7.72 9.10
C SER A 57 -1.27 -7.57 8.89
N THR A 58 -0.63 -6.62 9.58
CA THR A 58 0.83 -6.44 9.55
C THR A 58 1.56 -7.64 10.13
N LEU A 59 1.07 -8.20 11.25
CA LEU A 59 1.62 -9.41 11.85
C LEU A 59 1.49 -10.62 10.92
N LEU A 60 0.33 -10.79 10.28
CA LEU A 60 0.11 -11.84 9.27
C LEU A 60 1.03 -11.68 8.07
N GLY A 61 1.22 -10.45 7.58
CA GLY A 61 2.16 -10.13 6.50
C GLY A 61 3.61 -10.45 6.87
N ALA A 62 4.01 -10.17 8.12
CA ALA A 62 5.32 -10.55 8.62
C ALA A 62 5.49 -12.08 8.67
N CYS A 63 4.49 -12.82 9.17
CA CYS A 63 4.51 -14.29 9.15
C CYS A 63 4.58 -14.85 7.72
N ALA A 64 3.84 -14.28 6.78
CA ALA A 64 3.86 -14.68 5.38
C ALA A 64 5.21 -14.41 4.71
N THR A 65 5.84 -13.27 5.02
CA THR A 65 7.20 -12.93 4.58
C THR A 65 8.21 -13.97 5.07
N LEU A 66 8.15 -14.32 6.36
CA LEU A 66 9.02 -15.34 6.94
C LEU A 66 8.79 -16.69 6.25
N ALA A 67 7.54 -17.09 6.05
CA ALA A 67 7.22 -18.33 5.33
C ALA A 67 7.78 -18.32 3.90
N CYS A 68 7.57 -17.23 3.14
CA CYS A 68 8.11 -17.09 1.78
C CYS A 68 9.64 -17.15 1.75
N SER A 69 10.30 -16.57 2.75
CA SER A 69 11.77 -16.60 2.85
C SER A 69 12.33 -17.99 3.14
N TRP A 70 11.53 -18.91 3.71
CA TRP A 70 11.91 -20.29 3.97
C TRP A 70 11.67 -21.23 2.78
N LEU A 71 10.88 -20.79 1.79
CA LEU A 71 10.64 -21.56 0.57
C LEU A 71 11.90 -21.60 -0.29
N LYS A 72 12.42 -22.79 -0.53
CA LYS A 72 13.54 -23.05 -1.46
C LYS A 72 13.05 -23.06 -2.91
N VAL A 73 12.50 -21.93 -3.36
CA VAL A 73 12.01 -21.76 -4.73
C VAL A 73 13.08 -21.05 -5.55
N ASP A 74 13.36 -21.57 -6.75
CA ASP A 74 14.13 -20.84 -7.76
C ASP A 74 13.27 -19.69 -8.31
N TRP A 75 13.31 -18.57 -7.59
CA TRP A 75 12.59 -17.36 -7.95
C TRP A 75 13.00 -16.83 -9.34
N ARG A 76 14.14 -17.24 -9.90
CA ARG A 76 14.61 -16.79 -11.22
C ARG A 76 13.72 -17.26 -12.37
N THR A 77 13.20 -18.47 -12.24
CA THR A 77 12.38 -19.10 -13.30
C THR A 77 10.90 -18.92 -13.03
N ASN A 78 10.50 -18.93 -11.75
CA ASN A 78 9.09 -18.89 -11.37
C ASN A 78 8.65 -17.53 -10.80
N GLY A 79 9.57 -16.64 -10.43
CA GLY A 79 9.28 -15.38 -9.76
C GLY A 79 8.41 -14.46 -10.59
N GLU A 80 8.71 -14.27 -11.88
CA GLU A 80 7.88 -13.44 -12.77
C GLU A 80 6.45 -13.97 -12.87
N THR A 81 6.27 -15.29 -13.00
CA THR A 81 4.92 -15.89 -13.09
C THR A 81 4.18 -15.80 -11.75
N VAL A 82 4.87 -16.04 -10.63
CA VAL A 82 4.28 -15.91 -9.29
C VAL A 82 3.89 -14.45 -9.01
N LEU A 83 4.75 -13.49 -9.34
CA LEU A 83 4.46 -12.06 -9.20
C LEU A 83 3.27 -11.64 -10.07
N ALA A 84 3.21 -12.09 -11.31
CA ALA A 84 2.06 -11.81 -12.19
C ALA A 84 0.76 -12.37 -11.60
N LEU A 85 0.76 -13.61 -11.10
CA LEU A 85 -0.41 -14.20 -10.47
C LEU A 85 -0.81 -13.49 -9.18
N CYS A 86 0.15 -13.16 -8.32
CA CYS A 86 -0.10 -12.41 -7.10
C CYS A 86 -0.68 -11.02 -7.40
N SER A 87 -0.18 -10.32 -8.43
CA SER A 87 -0.73 -9.02 -8.84
C SER A 87 -2.18 -9.11 -9.33
N LEU A 88 -2.55 -10.19 -10.03
CA LEU A 88 -3.93 -10.45 -10.43
C LEU A 88 -4.82 -10.74 -9.22
N VAL A 89 -4.30 -11.45 -8.23
CA VAL A 89 -4.99 -11.72 -6.97
C VAL A 89 -5.22 -10.42 -6.20
N GLU A 90 -4.22 -9.54 -6.09
CA GLU A 90 -4.37 -8.22 -5.46
C GLU A 90 -5.41 -7.36 -6.18
N ALA A 91 -5.36 -7.31 -7.51
CA ALA A 91 -6.35 -6.59 -8.30
C ALA A 91 -7.77 -7.13 -8.06
N ALA A 92 -7.94 -8.45 -7.99
CA ALA A 92 -9.23 -9.07 -7.69
C ALA A 92 -9.71 -8.75 -6.26
N ILE A 93 -8.81 -8.80 -5.27
CA ILE A 93 -9.12 -8.45 -3.88
C ILE A 93 -9.57 -6.99 -3.77
N LEU A 94 -8.85 -6.07 -4.42
CA LEU A 94 -9.19 -4.64 -4.45
C LEU A 94 -10.51 -4.38 -5.16
N PHE A 95 -10.79 -5.11 -6.25
CA PHE A 95 -12.07 -5.03 -6.94
C PHE A 95 -13.23 -5.48 -6.04
N VAL A 96 -13.08 -6.62 -5.35
CA VAL A 96 -14.09 -7.10 -4.39
C VAL A 96 -14.26 -6.12 -3.22
N SER A 97 -13.16 -5.57 -2.71
CA SER A 97 -13.18 -4.58 -1.63
C SER A 97 -13.91 -3.30 -2.06
N SER A 98 -13.69 -2.81 -3.28
CA SER A 98 -14.37 -1.63 -3.83
C SER A 98 -15.90 -1.80 -3.88
N GLN A 99 -16.38 -3.01 -4.19
CA GLN A 99 -17.81 -3.31 -4.26
C GLN A 99 -18.42 -3.66 -2.88
N SER A 100 -17.59 -3.80 -1.83
CA SER A 100 -18.06 -4.24 -0.52
C SER A 100 -18.87 -3.16 0.20
N GLN A 101 -19.95 -3.59 0.87
CA GLN A 101 -20.83 -2.75 1.70
C GLN A 101 -20.86 -3.21 3.16
N VAL A 102 -20.07 -4.24 3.47
CA VAL A 102 -20.05 -4.94 4.74
C VAL A 102 -18.66 -4.78 5.34
N MET A 103 -18.58 -4.18 6.53
CA MET A 103 -17.31 -3.86 7.20
C MET A 103 -16.40 -5.09 7.36
N TRP A 104 -16.97 -6.23 7.79
CA TRP A 104 -16.22 -7.48 7.96
C TRP A 104 -15.57 -7.99 6.67
N LEU A 105 -16.27 -7.88 5.54
CA LEU A 105 -15.73 -8.29 4.24
C LEU A 105 -14.60 -7.35 3.81
N ALA A 106 -14.76 -6.05 4.05
CA ALA A 106 -13.73 -5.06 3.76
C ALA A 106 -12.45 -5.29 4.61
N TYR A 107 -12.59 -5.59 5.90
CA TYR A 107 -11.48 -5.98 6.78
C TYR A 107 -10.76 -7.26 6.30
N PHE A 108 -11.53 -8.27 5.90
CA PHE A 108 -10.96 -9.51 5.39
C PHE A 108 -10.19 -9.30 4.08
N CYS A 109 -10.75 -8.54 3.14
CA CYS A 109 -10.08 -8.19 1.89
C CYS A 109 -8.79 -7.40 2.16
N TYR A 110 -8.81 -6.43 3.07
CA TYR A 110 -7.60 -5.69 3.44
C TYR A 110 -6.52 -6.59 4.04
N ALA A 111 -6.88 -7.49 4.96
CA ALA A 111 -5.93 -8.42 5.55
C ALA A 111 -5.28 -9.35 4.50
N MET A 112 -6.08 -9.85 3.55
CA MET A 112 -5.59 -10.65 2.43
C MET A 112 -4.67 -9.86 1.50
N PHE A 113 -5.03 -8.62 1.16
CA PHE A 113 -4.18 -7.74 0.37
C PHE A 113 -2.82 -7.55 1.04
N VAL A 114 -2.78 -7.24 2.34
CA VAL A 114 -1.54 -7.05 3.09
C VAL A 114 -0.65 -8.29 3.05
N VAL A 115 -1.23 -9.48 3.18
CA VAL A 115 -0.48 -10.75 3.13
C VAL A 115 0.14 -10.97 1.74
N VAL A 116 -0.64 -10.77 0.66
CA VAL A 116 -0.14 -10.95 -0.71
C VAL A 116 0.93 -9.91 -1.05
N TYR A 117 0.71 -8.65 -0.65
CA TYR A 117 1.66 -7.56 -0.84
C TYR A 117 3.02 -7.85 -0.22
N TYR A 118 3.04 -8.31 1.04
CA TYR A 118 4.29 -8.64 1.72
C TYR A 118 4.98 -9.87 1.12
N ALA A 119 4.21 -10.83 0.58
CA ALA A 119 4.77 -11.95 -0.16
C ALA A 119 5.42 -11.49 -1.48
N MET A 120 4.75 -10.66 -2.28
CA MET A 120 5.29 -10.08 -3.51
C MET A 120 6.55 -9.27 -3.24
N PHE A 121 6.51 -8.39 -2.24
CA PHE A 121 7.65 -7.61 -1.79
C PHE A 121 8.88 -8.48 -1.50
N THR A 122 8.68 -9.61 -0.83
CA THR A 122 9.75 -10.55 -0.50
C THR A 122 10.35 -11.20 -1.75
N ILE A 123 9.48 -11.59 -2.70
CA ILE A 123 9.88 -12.25 -3.95
C ILE A 123 10.61 -11.28 -4.88
N THR A 124 10.08 -10.08 -5.07
CA THR A 124 10.69 -9.03 -5.90
C THR A 124 12.09 -8.70 -5.38
N ASN A 125 12.25 -8.54 -4.06
CA ASN A 125 13.56 -8.30 -3.46
C ASN A 125 14.53 -9.47 -3.63
N ALA A 126 14.05 -10.71 -3.56
CA ALA A 126 14.87 -11.90 -3.80
C ALA A 126 15.35 -12.01 -5.26
N GLU A 127 14.55 -11.57 -6.23
CA GLU A 127 14.92 -11.56 -7.65
C GLU A 127 15.93 -10.46 -7.99
N VAL A 128 15.76 -9.29 -7.39
CA VAL A 128 16.62 -8.15 -7.66
C VAL A 128 18.00 -8.29 -7.05
N ALA A 129 18.11 -9.00 -5.93
CA ALA A 129 19.41 -9.37 -5.34
C ALA A 129 20.32 -10.17 -6.31
N LYS A 130 19.78 -10.76 -7.38
CA LYS A 130 20.51 -11.68 -8.28
C LYS A 130 21.02 -11.06 -9.60
N ASN A 131 20.60 -9.85 -9.99
CA ASN A 131 20.75 -9.34 -11.38
C ASN A 131 21.59 -8.04 -11.53
N ILE A 132 22.80 -7.93 -10.97
CA ILE A 132 23.48 -6.62 -10.81
C ILE A 132 24.77 -6.45 -11.65
N HIS A 133 24.85 -5.38 -12.48
CA HIS A 133 26.04 -4.90 -13.23
C HIS A 133 26.32 -3.38 -13.01
N GLU A 134 27.55 -2.89 -13.31
CA GLU A 134 28.18 -1.62 -12.81
C GLU A 134 27.95 -0.32 -13.61
N ASP A 135 27.79 0.78 -12.82
CA ASP A 135 28.30 2.16 -13.00
C ASP A 135 27.28 3.31 -12.82
N SER A 136 27.45 4.08 -11.73
CA SER A 136 26.86 5.40 -11.43
C SER A 136 25.37 5.52 -11.04
N TYR A 137 24.83 4.56 -10.28
CA TYR A 137 23.41 4.50 -9.92
C TYR A 137 22.97 5.35 -8.70
N GLY A 138 23.91 5.74 -7.82
CA GLY A 138 23.75 6.58 -6.61
C GLY A 138 22.72 7.72 -6.74
N LEU A 139 23.09 8.65 -7.61
CA LEU A 139 22.36 9.89 -7.84
C LEU A 139 21.09 9.66 -8.66
N ILE A 140 21.12 8.73 -9.62
CA ILE A 140 19.98 8.39 -10.50
C ILE A 140 18.82 7.84 -9.65
N PHE A 141 19.13 6.94 -8.71
CA PHE A 141 18.17 6.41 -7.76
C PHE A 141 17.59 7.49 -6.83
N GLY A 142 18.43 8.35 -6.26
CA GLY A 142 17.98 9.44 -5.39
C GLY A 142 17.04 10.39 -6.12
N ALA A 143 17.39 10.76 -7.35
CA ALA A 143 16.55 11.61 -8.21
C ALA A 143 15.25 10.91 -8.64
N ASN A 144 15.31 9.64 -9.02
CA ASN A 144 14.13 8.85 -9.43
C ASN A 144 13.17 8.62 -8.25
N THR A 145 13.72 8.35 -7.07
CA THR A 145 12.94 8.22 -5.83
C THR A 145 12.29 9.55 -5.48
N LEU A 146 13.03 10.65 -5.49
CA LEU A 146 12.48 11.98 -5.22
C LEU A 146 11.37 12.34 -6.21
N PHE A 147 11.56 12.06 -7.49
CA PHE A 147 10.52 12.28 -8.51
C PHE A 147 9.28 11.43 -8.25
N SER A 148 9.44 10.18 -7.84
CA SER A 148 8.33 9.30 -7.46
C SER A 148 7.60 9.79 -6.20
N LEU A 149 8.29 10.29 -5.16
CA LEU A 149 7.67 10.95 -4.00
C LEU A 149 6.88 12.20 -4.40
N VAL A 150 7.44 13.02 -5.28
CA VAL A 150 6.79 14.24 -5.75
C VAL A 150 5.54 13.89 -6.54
N LEU A 151 5.63 12.97 -7.51
CA LEU A 151 4.47 12.50 -8.26
C LEU A 151 3.42 11.86 -7.35
N GLN A 152 3.83 11.06 -6.36
CA GLN A 152 2.92 10.50 -5.38
C GLN A 152 2.21 11.59 -4.60
N THR A 153 2.94 12.58 -4.09
CA THR A 153 2.37 13.66 -3.28
C THR A 153 1.43 14.52 -4.12
N VAL A 154 1.80 14.84 -5.36
CA VAL A 154 0.94 15.57 -6.31
C VAL A 154 -0.32 14.76 -6.62
N LEU A 155 -0.20 13.46 -6.92
CA LEU A 155 -1.36 12.62 -7.19
C LEU A 155 -2.28 12.50 -5.96
N THR A 156 -1.71 12.32 -4.76
CA THR A 156 -2.45 12.32 -3.50
C THR A 156 -3.16 13.65 -3.28
N LEU A 157 -2.49 14.78 -3.50
CA LEU A 157 -3.11 16.10 -3.39
C LEU A 157 -4.23 16.29 -4.42
N ILE A 158 -4.07 15.82 -5.66
CA ILE A 158 -5.11 15.90 -6.70
C ILE A 158 -6.31 15.04 -6.33
N VAL A 159 -6.09 13.80 -5.87
CA VAL A 159 -7.16 12.87 -5.45
C VAL A 159 -7.87 13.38 -4.19
N MET A 160 -7.15 14.01 -3.26
CA MET A 160 -7.73 14.56 -2.03
C MET A 160 -8.36 15.95 -2.25
N SER A 161 -7.94 16.69 -3.26
CA SER A 161 -8.53 17.98 -3.60
C SER A 161 -9.85 17.76 -4.29
N GLY A 162 -10.94 18.29 -3.72
CA GLY A 162 -12.31 18.13 -4.24
C GLY A 162 -12.56 18.64 -5.67
N ASN A 163 -11.54 19.17 -6.36
CA ASN A 163 -11.58 19.66 -7.74
C ASN A 163 -10.70 18.87 -8.73
N GLY A 164 -9.93 17.87 -8.28
CA GLY A 164 -8.82 17.30 -9.07
C GLY A 164 -9.18 16.16 -10.02
N LEU A 165 -10.12 15.30 -9.62
CA LEU A 165 -10.76 14.27 -10.46
C LEU A 165 -12.06 13.90 -9.74
N ALA A 166 -13.18 13.91 -10.45
CA ALA A 166 -14.49 13.51 -9.94
C ALA A 166 -14.49 12.01 -9.58
N LEU A 167 -13.85 11.64 -8.47
CA LEU A 167 -14.00 10.32 -7.88
C LEU A 167 -15.46 10.14 -7.48
N ALA A 168 -15.97 8.93 -7.66
CA ALA A 168 -17.37 8.57 -7.42
C ALA A 168 -17.91 9.27 -6.16
N SER A 169 -19.10 9.86 -6.30
CA SER A 169 -19.76 10.75 -5.33
C SER A 169 -19.74 10.28 -3.87
N ARG A 170 -19.65 8.97 -3.63
CA ARG A 170 -19.43 8.36 -2.31
C ARG A 170 -18.14 8.82 -1.62
N GLN A 171 -17.01 8.73 -2.30
CA GLN A 171 -15.69 8.99 -1.71
C GLN A 171 -15.43 10.49 -1.52
N GLN A 172 -15.99 11.33 -2.39
CA GLN A 172 -15.87 12.79 -2.28
C GLN A 172 -16.64 13.34 -1.07
N ASN A 173 -17.80 12.76 -0.73
CA ASN A 173 -18.58 13.16 0.46
C ASN A 173 -17.88 12.81 1.77
N ALA A 174 -17.25 11.63 1.83
CA ALA A 174 -16.45 11.21 2.98
C ALA A 174 -15.17 12.07 3.11
N LEU A 175 -14.42 12.32 2.03
CA LEU A 175 -13.22 13.18 2.05
C LEU A 175 -13.50 14.64 2.40
N SER A 176 -14.59 15.23 1.90
CA SER A 176 -14.99 16.60 2.23
C SER A 176 -15.32 16.75 3.73
N ARG A 177 -15.90 15.72 4.35
CA ARG A 177 -16.15 15.70 5.80
C ARG A 177 -14.89 15.41 6.61
N HIS A 178 -14.06 14.46 6.20
CA HIS A 178 -12.79 14.16 6.89
C HIS A 178 -11.80 15.34 6.80
N GLY A 179 -11.77 16.05 5.66
CA GLY A 179 -11.04 17.31 5.50
C GLY A 179 -11.52 18.39 6.48
N ASN A 180 -12.83 18.50 6.71
CA ASN A 180 -13.39 19.40 7.73
C ASN A 180 -13.07 18.93 9.16
N VAL A 181 -13.16 17.63 9.46
CA VAL A 181 -12.82 17.06 10.79
C VAL A 181 -11.33 17.23 11.11
N LEU A 182 -10.43 17.01 10.15
CA LEU A 182 -9.00 17.31 10.31
C LEU A 182 -8.77 18.82 10.49
N ARG A 183 -9.52 19.68 9.80
CA ARG A 183 -9.48 21.13 10.01
C ARG A 183 -9.87 21.49 11.45
N TYR A 184 -10.91 20.87 12.01
CA TYR A 184 -11.32 21.08 13.42
C TYR A 184 -10.36 20.45 14.42
N ARG A 185 -9.80 19.26 14.14
CA ARG A 185 -8.82 18.60 15.02
C ARG A 185 -7.47 19.33 15.03
N VAL A 186 -7.02 19.88 13.91
CA VAL A 186 -5.79 20.71 13.88
C VAL A 186 -6.00 22.02 14.65
N ILE A 187 -7.18 22.65 14.57
CA ILE A 187 -7.49 23.87 15.34
C ILE A 187 -7.54 23.60 16.85
N LEU A 188 -8.11 22.46 17.29
CA LEU A 188 -8.19 22.06 18.70
C LEU A 188 -6.83 21.68 19.33
N TRP A 189 -5.79 21.41 18.54
CA TRP A 189 -4.42 21.20 19.03
C TRP A 189 -3.60 22.51 19.08
N THR A 190 -4.18 23.64 18.68
CA THR A 190 -3.52 24.96 18.66
C THR A 190 -4.13 25.99 19.63
N THR A 191 -5.13 25.58 20.42
CA THR A 191 -5.73 26.36 21.53
C THR A 191 -5.71 25.52 22.78
#